data_AF-A0A806KJM5-F1
#
_entry.id   AF-A0A806KJM5-F1
#
_cell.length_a   1.000
_cell.length_b   1.000
_cell.length_c   1.000
_cell.angle_alpha   90.00
_cell.angle_beta   90.00
_cell.angle_gamma   90.00
#
_symmetry.space_group_name_H-M   'P 1'
#
loop_
_entity.id
_entity.type
_entity.pdbx_description
1 polymer ?
#
loop_
_entity_poly.entity_id
_entity_poly.type
_entity_poly.pdbx_seq_one_letter_code
_entity_poly.pdbx_strand_id
1 'polypeptide(L)'
;MQISITKKLSEKMKMIKLPPLKPTDGFFTWRANITQDGHCRLLVFMHEASRYVLTIKRPLAKDFKHLPELFRKTLIGTLLLEQINPAVIERYLAEAGEITFTANSGKEGTAWLNTACRNAWIGFHNTCDNESLGAFASHIWIGTHNTEAHCKPVETFIKMLSRYEMPVKSSTAYDLNVRLELADTCAVRQIRVPANITFTQLHKILQIAFCWHDYHLFRFCFYKGKFDYYTEPDVVLACAEDYYDPDPDTILTHNIRLSDYLPKWQRCMYNYDFGDNWRHIIELTKVHENYEGEMPLLLSGSGDAPPEDVGGPFGFEEFKQTIANPKDDEYESMIAWAEGQWWKPFNFDDTARNIKFALW
;
A
#
# COMPACT_ATOMS: atom_id res chain seq x y z
N MET A 1 4.78 26.80 -4.98
CA MET A 1 5.29 25.51 -5.46
C MET A 1 5.21 25.55 -6.97
N GLN A 2 6.30 25.26 -7.70
CA GLN A 2 6.28 25.26 -9.17
C GLN A 2 6.17 23.83 -9.69
N ILE A 3 5.18 23.56 -10.55
CA ILE A 3 5.05 22.29 -11.26
C ILE A 3 5.30 22.52 -12.75
N SER A 4 6.45 22.07 -13.22
CA SER A 4 6.84 22.07 -14.62
C SER A 4 6.15 20.94 -15.38
N ILE A 5 5.24 21.27 -16.30
CA ILE A 5 4.45 20.25 -17.02
C ILE A 5 4.94 20.06 -18.45
N THR A 6 4.92 18.81 -18.92
CA THR A 6 5.26 18.49 -20.31
C THR A 6 4.21 19.04 -21.28
N LYS A 7 4.60 19.23 -22.56
CA LYS A 7 3.69 19.66 -23.63
C LYS A 7 2.44 18.76 -23.71
N LYS A 8 2.62 17.44 -23.58
CA LYS A 8 1.53 16.47 -23.60
C LYS A 8 0.51 16.72 -22.47
N LEU A 9 1.00 17.04 -21.27
CA LEU A 9 0.12 17.35 -20.13
C LEU A 9 -0.53 18.74 -20.29
N SER A 10 0.21 19.74 -20.77
CA SER A 10 -0.35 21.08 -20.99
C SER A 10 -1.48 21.08 -22.03
N GLU A 11 -1.34 20.31 -23.11
CA GLU A 11 -2.40 20.09 -24.11
C GLU A 11 -3.64 19.43 -23.47
N LYS A 12 -3.43 18.43 -22.61
CA LYS A 12 -4.53 17.75 -21.89
C LYS A 12 -5.27 18.70 -20.94
N MET A 13 -4.53 19.59 -20.28
CA MET A 13 -5.07 20.63 -19.39
C MET A 13 -5.61 21.86 -20.14
N LYS A 14 -5.49 21.91 -21.47
CA LYS A 14 -5.85 23.07 -22.31
C LYS A 14 -5.11 24.36 -21.91
N MET A 15 -3.87 24.24 -21.44
CA MET A 15 -2.99 25.36 -21.09
C MET A 15 -2.02 25.64 -22.25
N ILE A 16 -2.23 26.75 -22.95
CA ILE A 16 -1.52 27.06 -24.22
C ILE A 16 -0.26 27.91 -23.98
N LYS A 17 -0.25 28.79 -22.97
CA LYS A 17 0.87 29.68 -22.64
C LYS A 17 1.28 29.50 -21.18
N LEU A 18 2.27 28.65 -20.96
CA LEU A 18 2.89 28.47 -19.64
C LEU A 18 4.12 29.37 -19.51
N PRO A 19 4.31 30.05 -18.37
CA PRO A 19 5.54 30.80 -18.11
C PRO A 19 6.74 29.84 -18.02
N PRO A 20 7.96 30.33 -18.30
CA PRO A 20 9.17 29.56 -18.02
C PRO A 20 9.30 29.29 -16.51
N LEU A 21 10.01 28.21 -16.17
CA LEU A 21 10.35 27.91 -14.79
C LEU A 21 11.15 29.08 -14.18
N LYS A 22 10.67 29.65 -13.07
CA LYS A 22 11.41 30.67 -12.34
C LYS A 22 12.54 30.01 -11.54
N PRO A 23 13.70 30.66 -11.36
CA PRO A 23 14.72 30.18 -10.45
C PRO A 23 14.15 30.11 -9.03
N THR A 24 13.96 28.92 -8.50
CA THR A 24 13.51 28.67 -7.12
C THR A 24 14.33 27.55 -6.50
N ASP A 25 14.24 27.40 -5.18
CA ASP A 25 14.76 26.20 -4.50
C ASP A 25 14.13 24.95 -5.15
N GLY A 26 14.99 23.99 -5.56
CA GLY A 26 14.57 22.71 -6.13
C GLY A 26 13.69 21.90 -5.17
N PHE A 27 13.71 22.22 -3.88
CA PHE A 27 12.87 21.61 -2.84
C PHE A 27 11.35 21.89 -2.98
N PHE A 28 10.98 22.96 -3.68
CA PHE A 28 9.55 23.30 -3.94
C PHE A 28 9.19 23.20 -5.42
N THR A 29 10.02 22.48 -6.18
CA THR A 29 9.89 22.33 -7.62
C THR A 29 9.59 20.88 -7.97
N TRP A 30 8.59 20.68 -8.82
CA TRP A 30 8.18 19.39 -9.32
C TRP A 30 8.09 19.42 -10.84
N ARG A 31 8.18 18.25 -11.45
CA ARG A 31 7.89 18.03 -12.88
C ARG A 31 6.75 17.06 -13.01
N ALA A 32 5.90 17.22 -14.03
CA ALA A 32 4.79 16.30 -14.25
C ALA A 32 4.62 15.92 -15.72
N ASN A 33 4.27 14.65 -15.92
CA ASN A 33 3.98 14.10 -17.24
C ASN A 33 2.76 13.17 -17.18
N ILE A 34 1.99 13.13 -18.26
CA ILE A 34 0.95 12.13 -18.46
C ILE A 34 1.42 11.05 -19.43
N THR A 35 1.42 9.81 -18.99
CA THR A 35 1.79 8.63 -19.76
C THR A 35 0.59 7.68 -19.93
N GLN A 36 0.70 6.77 -20.88
CA GLN A 36 -0.38 5.84 -21.24
C GLN A 36 0.25 4.51 -21.67
N ASP A 37 -0.35 3.41 -21.22
CA ASP A 37 -0.07 2.06 -21.69
C ASP A 37 -1.43 1.36 -21.93
N GLY A 38 -1.63 0.83 -23.13
CA GLY A 38 -2.94 0.40 -23.61
C GLY A 38 -4.04 1.44 -23.39
N HIS A 39 -5.08 1.06 -22.64
CA HIS A 39 -6.20 1.94 -22.27
C HIS A 39 -5.99 2.68 -20.93
N CYS A 40 -4.94 2.34 -20.19
CA CYS A 40 -4.66 2.92 -18.88
C CYS A 40 -3.84 4.20 -19.03
N ARG A 41 -4.22 5.24 -18.28
CA ARG A 41 -3.45 6.48 -18.17
C ARG A 41 -2.86 6.61 -16.77
N LEU A 42 -1.70 7.24 -16.69
CA LEU A 42 -1.01 7.50 -15.45
C LEU A 42 -0.43 8.92 -15.50
N LEU A 43 -0.77 9.74 -14.52
CA LEU A 43 -0.16 11.04 -14.33
C LEU A 43 0.92 10.91 -13.25
N VAL A 44 2.14 11.30 -13.57
CA VAL A 44 3.32 11.15 -12.72
C VAL A 44 3.89 12.51 -12.42
N PHE A 45 4.12 12.79 -11.14
CA PHE A 45 4.88 13.93 -10.67
C PHE A 45 6.22 13.44 -10.12
N MET A 46 7.27 14.19 -10.36
CA MET A 46 8.62 13.91 -9.87
C MET A 46 9.18 15.17 -9.24
N HIS A 47 9.59 15.10 -7.99
CA HIS A 47 10.24 16.18 -7.27
C HIS A 47 11.60 16.49 -7.91
N GLU A 48 11.94 17.77 -8.12
CA GLU A 48 13.11 18.17 -8.89
C GLU A 48 14.42 17.69 -8.28
N ALA A 49 14.60 17.94 -6.98
CA ALA A 49 15.88 17.71 -6.31
C ALA A 49 16.08 16.24 -5.91
N SER A 50 15.04 15.60 -5.37
CA SER A 50 15.13 14.23 -4.84
C SER A 50 14.65 13.17 -5.82
N ARG A 51 13.96 13.54 -6.90
CA ARG A 51 13.31 12.62 -7.85
C ARG A 51 12.15 11.81 -7.22
N TYR A 52 11.69 12.19 -6.03
CA TYR A 52 10.55 11.55 -5.35
C TYR A 52 9.30 11.58 -6.23
N VAL A 53 8.55 10.48 -6.27
CA VAL A 53 7.49 10.25 -7.25
C VAL A 53 6.12 10.29 -6.58
N LEU A 54 5.18 11.00 -7.20
CA LEU A 54 3.76 10.85 -6.91
C LEU A 54 3.04 10.39 -8.17
N THR A 55 1.95 9.67 -8.00
CA THR A 55 1.19 9.15 -9.13
C THR A 55 -0.30 9.37 -8.95
N ILE A 56 -1.00 9.51 -10.07
CA ILE A 56 -2.47 9.48 -10.13
C ILE A 56 -2.83 8.46 -11.20
N LYS A 57 -3.37 7.32 -10.76
CA LYS A 57 -3.85 6.22 -11.59
C LYS A 57 -5.14 6.62 -12.27
N ARG A 58 -5.24 6.31 -13.57
CA ARG A 58 -6.46 6.45 -14.39
C ARG A 58 -7.15 7.83 -14.24
N PRO A 59 -6.44 8.97 -14.37
CA PRO A 59 -7.02 10.29 -14.15
C PRO A 59 -8.17 10.57 -15.13
N LEU A 60 -9.28 11.06 -14.58
CA LEU A 60 -10.50 11.43 -15.28
C LEU A 60 -10.44 12.89 -15.77
N ALA A 61 -11.33 13.27 -16.67
CA ALA A 61 -11.37 14.63 -17.22
C ALA A 61 -11.60 15.72 -16.14
N LYS A 62 -12.35 15.39 -15.08
CA LYS A 62 -12.60 16.28 -13.94
C LYS A 62 -11.34 16.54 -13.11
N ASP A 63 -10.43 15.58 -13.02
CA ASP A 63 -9.24 15.65 -12.18
C ASP A 63 -8.27 16.73 -12.66
N PHE A 64 -8.17 16.95 -13.98
CA PHE A 64 -7.33 18.01 -14.55
C PHE A 64 -7.81 19.43 -14.19
N LYS A 65 -9.10 19.62 -13.86
CA LYS A 65 -9.64 20.92 -13.42
C LYS A 65 -9.29 21.21 -11.95
N HIS A 66 -9.06 20.17 -11.16
CA HIS A 66 -8.77 20.24 -9.72
C HIS A 66 -7.38 19.65 -9.42
N LEU A 67 -6.46 19.83 -10.36
CA LEU A 67 -5.15 19.17 -10.30
C LEU A 67 -4.31 19.65 -9.10
N PRO A 68 -4.30 20.95 -8.72
CA PRO A 68 -3.62 21.39 -7.51
C PRO A 68 -4.13 20.70 -6.23
N GLU A 69 -5.45 20.57 -6.08
CA GLU A 69 -6.07 19.92 -4.92
C GLU A 69 -5.76 18.43 -4.90
N LEU A 70 -5.86 17.77 -6.06
CA LEU A 70 -5.56 16.36 -6.20
C LEU A 70 -4.09 16.06 -5.94
N PHE A 71 -3.17 16.88 -6.47
CA PHE A 71 -1.74 16.78 -6.18
C PHE A 71 -1.46 16.89 -4.68
N ARG A 72 -2.03 17.89 -3.99
CA ARG A 72 -1.85 18.07 -2.54
C ARG A 72 -2.38 16.88 -1.76
N LYS A 73 -3.59 16.40 -2.08
CA LYS A 73 -4.19 15.24 -1.44
C LYS A 73 -3.30 14.01 -1.59
N THR A 74 -2.84 13.71 -2.81
CA THR A 74 -1.97 12.57 -3.09
C THR A 74 -0.62 12.72 -2.40
N LEU A 75 0.00 13.90 -2.43
CA LEU A 75 1.26 14.14 -1.71
C LEU A 75 1.11 13.88 -0.20
N ILE A 76 0.07 14.41 0.43
CA ILE A 76 -0.21 14.16 1.85
C ILE A 76 -0.41 12.67 2.09
N GLY A 77 -1.25 12.01 1.28
CA GLY A 77 -1.52 10.58 1.40
C GLY A 77 -0.27 9.72 1.30
N THR A 78 0.56 9.94 0.27
CA THR A 78 1.80 9.20 0.05
C THR A 78 2.81 9.45 1.18
N LEU A 79 2.98 10.69 1.63
CA LEU A 79 3.90 10.99 2.75
C LEU A 79 3.41 10.39 4.07
N LEU A 80 2.10 10.37 4.32
CA LEU A 80 1.52 9.70 5.48
C LEU A 80 1.71 8.18 5.41
N LEU A 81 1.58 7.55 4.23
CA LEU A 81 1.89 6.13 4.01
C LEU A 81 3.38 5.83 4.28
N GLU A 82 4.25 6.76 3.87
CA GLU A 82 5.67 6.80 4.23
C GLU A 82 5.89 7.22 5.70
N GLN A 83 4.88 7.27 6.56
CA GLN A 83 5.00 7.56 8.00
C GLN A 83 5.67 8.91 8.32
N ILE A 84 5.63 9.86 7.38
CA ILE A 84 6.15 11.21 7.60
C ILE A 84 5.26 11.93 8.60
N ASN A 85 5.90 12.59 9.57
CA ASN A 85 5.25 13.35 10.62
C ASN A 85 4.27 14.38 10.01
N PRO A 86 2.97 14.35 10.37
CA PRO A 86 1.98 15.28 9.85
C PRO A 86 2.39 16.75 9.99
N ALA A 87 3.03 17.13 11.09
CA ALA A 87 3.47 18.51 11.31
C ALA A 87 4.63 18.92 10.37
N VAL A 88 5.46 17.97 9.95
CA VAL A 88 6.48 18.19 8.91
C VAL A 88 5.82 18.38 7.54
N ILE A 89 4.79 17.58 7.22
CA ILE A 89 4.02 17.72 5.98
C ILE A 89 3.34 19.08 5.92
N GLU A 90 2.67 19.50 6.99
CA GLU A 90 2.02 20.80 7.10
C GLU A 90 3.01 21.95 6.88
N ARG A 91 4.19 21.89 7.52
CA ARG A 91 5.24 22.90 7.36
C ARG A 91 5.79 22.95 5.93
N TYR A 92 6.02 21.80 5.31
CA TYR A 92 6.41 21.71 3.91
C TYR A 92 5.38 22.39 2.99
N LEU A 93 4.09 22.07 3.15
CA LEU A 93 3.03 22.60 2.30
C LEU A 93 2.79 24.10 2.54
N ALA A 94 2.91 24.57 3.78
CA ALA A 94 2.78 25.98 4.13
C ALA A 94 3.89 26.82 3.46
N GLU A 95 5.14 26.38 3.56
CA GLU A 95 6.28 27.05 2.93
C GLU A 95 6.24 26.94 1.40
N ALA A 96 5.81 25.79 0.88
CA ALA A 96 5.68 25.60 -0.55
C ALA A 96 4.68 26.58 -1.17
N GLY A 97 3.65 27.01 -0.46
CA GLY A 97 2.67 27.99 -0.94
C GLY A 97 1.82 27.48 -2.11
N GLU A 98 1.19 28.40 -2.86
CA GLU A 98 0.29 28.04 -3.97
C GLU A 98 0.99 27.30 -5.11
N ILE A 99 0.24 26.42 -5.78
CA ILE A 99 0.75 25.66 -6.93
C ILE A 99 0.60 26.53 -8.18
N THR A 100 1.71 26.71 -8.89
CA THR A 100 1.75 27.37 -10.20
C THR A 100 2.33 26.43 -11.25
N PHE A 101 1.79 26.45 -12.46
CA PHE A 101 2.28 25.62 -13.56
C PHE A 101 3.26 26.38 -14.45
N THR A 102 4.35 25.72 -14.83
CA THR A 102 5.39 26.25 -15.72
C THR A 102 5.64 25.30 -16.88
N ALA A 103 6.25 25.80 -17.95
CA ALA A 103 6.69 24.95 -19.06
C ALA A 103 7.88 24.08 -18.62
N ASN A 104 7.82 22.78 -18.89
CA ASN A 104 8.96 21.89 -18.66
C ASN A 104 10.14 22.22 -19.59
N SER A 105 11.33 22.36 -19.02
CA SER A 105 12.58 22.66 -19.72
C SER A 105 13.75 21.82 -19.21
N GLY A 106 14.76 21.58 -20.05
CA GLY A 106 15.96 20.84 -19.68
C GLY A 106 15.90 19.35 -20.03
N LYS A 107 16.96 18.86 -20.69
CA LYS A 107 17.04 17.49 -21.22
C LYS A 107 17.16 16.45 -20.10
N GLU A 108 17.97 16.73 -19.09
CA GLU A 108 18.25 15.82 -17.99
C GLU A 108 17.01 15.54 -17.12
N GLY A 109 16.37 16.58 -16.58
CA GLY A 109 15.14 16.42 -15.80
C GLY A 109 13.99 15.75 -16.56
N THR A 110 13.94 15.94 -17.89
CA THR A 110 12.99 15.22 -18.76
C THR A 110 13.33 13.72 -18.85
N ALA A 111 14.62 13.36 -18.95
CA ALA A 111 15.05 11.97 -18.96
C ALA A 111 14.77 11.26 -17.61
N TRP A 112 14.97 11.95 -16.49
CA TRP A 112 14.61 11.44 -15.17
C TRP A 112 13.09 11.26 -15.02
N LEU A 113 12.29 12.24 -15.45
CA LEU A 113 10.83 12.13 -15.42
C LEU A 113 10.32 10.95 -16.27
N ASN A 114 10.92 10.71 -17.43
CA ASN A 114 10.60 9.54 -18.25
C ASN A 114 10.96 8.22 -17.55
N THR A 115 12.05 8.21 -16.77
CA THR A 115 12.43 7.05 -15.96
C THR A 115 11.47 6.84 -14.80
N ALA A 116 11.08 7.89 -14.09
CA ALA A 116 10.02 7.85 -13.08
C ALA A 116 8.71 7.29 -13.64
N CYS A 117 8.32 7.70 -14.85
CA CYS A 117 7.14 7.15 -15.52
C CYS A 117 7.25 5.64 -15.78
N ARG A 118 8.41 5.14 -16.22
CA ARG A 118 8.62 3.69 -16.42
C ARG A 118 8.58 2.93 -15.10
N ASN A 119 9.25 3.44 -14.07
CA ASN A 119 9.25 2.82 -12.73
C ASN A 119 7.83 2.73 -12.17
N ALA A 120 7.03 3.79 -12.32
CA ALA A 120 5.64 3.79 -11.88
C ALA A 120 4.77 2.78 -12.66
N TRP A 121 5.05 2.50 -13.93
CA TRP A 121 4.32 1.45 -14.65
C TRP A 121 4.59 0.04 -14.13
N ILE A 122 5.79 -0.23 -13.60
CA ILE A 122 6.14 -1.55 -13.02
C ILE A 122 5.19 -1.91 -11.86
N GLY A 123 4.85 -0.93 -11.01
CA GLY A 123 3.98 -1.14 -9.85
C GLY A 123 2.49 -0.93 -10.13
N PHE A 124 2.11 -0.53 -11.35
CA PHE A 124 0.75 -0.05 -11.62
C PHE A 124 -0.33 -1.10 -11.35
N HIS A 125 -0.07 -2.36 -11.68
CA HIS A 125 -1.02 -3.46 -11.48
C HIS A 125 -0.91 -4.12 -10.10
N ASN A 126 0.22 -3.93 -9.40
CA ASN A 126 0.49 -4.60 -8.12
C ASN A 126 0.11 -3.73 -6.90
N THR A 127 -0.24 -2.47 -7.13
CA THR A 127 -0.60 -1.50 -6.09
C THR A 127 -2.09 -1.18 -6.11
N CYS A 128 -2.68 -0.92 -4.95
CA CYS A 128 -4.12 -0.67 -4.83
C CYS A 128 -4.53 0.77 -5.19
N ASP A 129 -3.69 1.77 -4.92
CA ASP A 129 -4.07 3.19 -5.00
C ASP A 129 -2.91 4.09 -5.48
N ASN A 130 -3.15 5.40 -5.48
CA ASN A 130 -2.21 6.42 -5.92
C ASN A 130 -1.01 6.53 -4.96
N GLU A 131 -1.30 6.40 -3.67
CA GLU A 131 -0.36 6.53 -2.56
C GLU A 131 0.67 5.40 -2.57
N SER A 132 0.21 4.14 -2.59
CA SER A 132 1.06 2.95 -2.69
C SER A 132 1.89 2.96 -3.98
N LEU A 133 1.30 3.37 -5.11
CA LEU A 133 2.06 3.44 -6.37
C LEU A 133 3.14 4.54 -6.36
N GLY A 134 2.84 5.69 -5.77
CA GLY A 134 3.81 6.77 -5.58
C GLY A 134 4.96 6.36 -4.65
N ALA A 135 4.62 5.70 -3.55
CA ALA A 135 5.61 5.12 -2.62
C ALA A 135 6.49 4.11 -3.35
N PHE A 136 5.91 3.08 -3.96
CA PHE A 136 6.63 2.07 -4.76
C PHE A 136 7.60 2.70 -5.76
N ALA A 137 7.13 3.64 -6.59
CA ALA A 137 7.97 4.30 -7.58
C ALA A 137 9.12 5.11 -6.96
N SER A 138 8.93 5.64 -5.75
CA SER A 138 9.93 6.41 -4.99
C SER A 138 11.00 5.54 -4.31
N HIS A 139 10.75 4.24 -4.15
CA HIS A 139 11.74 3.26 -3.69
C HIS A 139 12.63 2.74 -4.83
N ILE A 140 12.30 3.03 -6.09
CA ILE A 140 13.10 2.65 -7.26
C ILE A 140 14.05 3.78 -7.66
N TRP A 141 15.31 3.44 -7.91
CA TRP A 141 16.35 4.38 -8.34
C TRP A 141 16.01 5.12 -9.65
N ILE A 142 16.39 6.39 -9.71
CA ILE A 142 16.31 7.23 -10.92
C ILE A 142 17.67 7.92 -11.14
N GLY A 143 18.37 7.57 -12.22
CA GLY A 143 19.70 8.11 -12.58
C GLY A 143 20.48 7.20 -13.54
N THR A 144 21.65 7.62 -14.03
CA THR A 144 22.52 6.80 -14.87
C THR A 144 23.57 6.06 -14.04
N HIS A 145 23.94 4.85 -14.46
CA HIS A 145 24.86 3.93 -13.77
C HIS A 145 26.31 4.44 -13.55
N ASN A 146 26.66 5.66 -13.97
CA ASN A 146 28.06 6.13 -14.07
C ASN A 146 28.38 7.42 -13.31
N THR A 147 27.57 7.84 -12.34
CA THR A 147 27.95 8.96 -11.46
C THR A 147 27.59 8.62 -10.01
N GLU A 148 28.40 9.11 -9.06
CA GLU A 148 28.21 8.99 -7.60
C GLU A 148 26.86 9.54 -7.09
N ALA A 149 26.00 10.06 -7.97
CA ALA A 149 24.65 10.54 -7.70
C ALA A 149 23.61 9.40 -7.63
N HIS A 150 23.97 8.27 -7.01
CA HIS A 150 23.00 7.28 -6.53
C HIS A 150 22.13 7.95 -5.47
N CYS A 151 20.96 8.42 -5.88
CA CYS A 151 19.96 9.01 -5.00
C CYS A 151 18.74 8.07 -4.98
N LYS A 152 18.47 7.43 -3.83
CA LYS A 152 17.18 6.79 -3.60
C LYS A 152 16.16 7.90 -3.38
N PRO A 153 15.11 8.00 -4.21
CA PRO A 153 14.25 9.18 -4.19
C PRO A 153 13.59 9.44 -2.83
N VAL A 154 13.05 8.39 -2.21
CA VAL A 154 12.42 8.44 -0.87
C VAL A 154 13.41 8.85 0.22
N GLU A 155 14.56 8.20 0.33
CA GLU A 155 15.57 8.51 1.35
C GLU A 155 16.07 9.96 1.21
N THR A 156 16.24 10.42 -0.03
CA THR A 156 16.72 11.78 -0.28
C THR A 156 15.66 12.81 0.05
N PHE A 157 14.40 12.57 -0.31
CA PHE A 157 13.31 13.48 0.06
C PHE A 157 13.15 13.56 1.59
N ILE A 158 13.16 12.42 2.27
CA ILE A 158 13.11 12.34 3.74
C ILE A 158 14.27 13.13 4.38
N LYS A 159 15.50 12.97 3.86
CA LYS A 159 16.66 13.73 4.34
C LYS A 159 16.50 15.24 4.13
N MET A 160 15.87 15.67 3.04
CA MET A 160 15.59 17.09 2.81
C MET A 160 14.56 17.64 3.82
N LEU A 161 13.59 16.83 4.24
CA LEU A 161 12.59 17.22 5.26
C LEU A 161 13.21 17.43 6.64
N SER A 162 14.40 16.86 6.93
CA SER A 162 15.14 17.11 8.18
C SER A 162 15.48 18.58 8.42
N ARG A 163 15.42 19.43 7.39
CA ARG A 163 15.63 20.89 7.52
C ARG A 163 14.64 21.58 8.46
N TYR A 164 13.54 20.92 8.82
CA TYR A 164 12.53 21.46 9.72
C TYR A 164 12.83 21.25 11.20
N GLU A 165 13.91 20.54 11.53
CA GLU A 165 14.37 20.29 12.91
C GLU A 165 13.29 19.62 13.79
N MET A 166 12.49 18.75 13.17
CA MET A 166 11.44 17.95 13.79
C MET A 166 11.69 16.47 13.49
N PRO A 167 11.16 15.53 14.31
CA PRO A 167 11.15 14.13 13.94
C PRO A 167 10.47 13.95 12.58
N VAL A 168 11.23 13.52 11.56
CA VAL A 168 10.72 13.43 10.19
C VAL A 168 9.72 12.29 10.06
N LYS A 169 9.96 11.18 10.76
CA LYS A 169 9.03 10.06 10.87
C LYS A 169 8.31 10.15 12.20
N SER A 170 6.99 10.08 12.18
CA SER A 170 6.16 10.00 13.38
C SER A 170 4.74 9.66 12.97
N SER A 171 4.22 8.54 13.46
CA SER A 171 2.85 8.11 13.14
C SER A 171 2.22 7.33 14.28
N THR A 172 0.89 7.33 14.37
CA THR A 172 0.17 6.42 15.27
C THR A 172 0.29 5.00 14.70
N ALA A 173 0.70 4.05 15.55
CA ALA A 173 0.87 2.65 15.19
C ALA A 173 -0.08 1.75 16.00
N TYR A 174 -0.57 0.69 15.36
CA TYR A 174 -1.40 -0.33 15.98
C TYR A 174 -0.66 -1.66 16.01
N ASP A 175 -0.58 -2.27 17.20
CA ASP A 175 -0.23 -3.68 17.34
C ASP A 175 -1.50 -4.50 17.25
N LEU A 176 -1.58 -5.34 16.24
CA LEU A 176 -2.70 -6.23 15.98
C LEU A 176 -2.28 -7.67 16.26
N ASN A 177 -3.08 -8.38 17.05
CA ASN A 177 -3.00 -9.83 17.18
C ASN A 177 -3.99 -10.45 16.19
N VAL A 178 -3.48 -11.20 15.23
CA VAL A 178 -4.28 -11.84 14.19
C VAL A 178 -4.25 -13.35 14.39
N ARG A 179 -5.41 -13.93 14.67
CA ARG A 179 -5.58 -15.37 14.91
C ARG A 179 -6.43 -15.98 13.80
N LEU A 180 -5.83 -16.82 12.97
CA LEU A 180 -6.56 -17.68 12.03
C LEU A 180 -7.19 -18.84 12.81
N GLU A 181 -8.50 -18.98 12.69
CA GLU A 181 -9.24 -20.07 13.30
C GLU A 181 -9.07 -21.34 12.47
N LEU A 182 -8.43 -22.34 13.06
CA LEU A 182 -8.34 -23.70 12.54
C LEU A 182 -9.07 -24.63 13.53
N ALA A 183 -9.37 -25.86 13.14
CA ALA A 183 -10.17 -26.75 13.99
C ALA A 183 -9.43 -27.14 15.29
N ASP A 184 -8.25 -27.75 15.20
CA ASP A 184 -7.49 -28.17 16.40
C ASP A 184 -6.36 -27.21 16.83
N THR A 185 -6.02 -26.21 16.03
CA THR A 185 -4.90 -25.28 16.29
C THR A 185 -5.25 -23.85 15.92
N CYS A 186 -4.31 -22.91 16.11
CA CYS A 186 -4.42 -21.56 15.57
C CYS A 186 -3.06 -21.16 14.97
N ALA A 187 -3.09 -20.53 13.80
CA ALA A 187 -1.95 -19.75 13.33
C ALA A 187 -2.13 -18.30 13.83
N VAL A 188 -1.09 -17.77 14.46
CA VAL A 188 -1.13 -16.44 15.09
C VAL A 188 -0.02 -15.57 14.53
N ARG A 189 -0.33 -14.31 14.25
CA ARG A 189 0.63 -13.28 13.84
C ARG A 189 0.38 -12.03 14.68
N GLN A 190 1.42 -11.54 15.34
CA GLN A 190 1.39 -10.19 15.94
C GLN A 190 2.09 -9.24 14.97
N ILE A 191 1.34 -8.28 14.45
CA ILE A 191 1.85 -7.31 13.48
C ILE A 191 1.72 -5.89 14.03
N ARG A 192 2.71 -5.04 13.74
CA ARG A 192 2.62 -3.59 13.94
C ARG A 192 2.40 -2.92 12.60
N VAL A 193 1.36 -2.10 12.51
CA VAL A 193 0.99 -1.40 11.27
C VAL A 193 0.70 0.08 11.54
N PRO A 194 0.88 0.96 10.54
CA PRO A 194 0.46 2.36 10.67
C PRO A 194 -1.07 2.44 10.79
N ALA A 195 -1.59 3.29 11.68
CA ALA A 195 -3.04 3.47 11.86
C ALA A 195 -3.75 4.07 10.64
N ASN A 196 -2.99 4.75 9.77
CA ASN A 196 -3.51 5.46 8.61
C ASN A 196 -3.61 4.61 7.33
N ILE A 197 -3.20 3.33 7.35
CA ILE A 197 -3.36 2.45 6.21
C ILE A 197 -4.83 2.08 6.01
N THR A 198 -5.19 1.71 4.78
CA THR A 198 -6.53 1.24 4.45
C THR A 198 -6.74 -0.22 4.86
N PHE A 199 -7.99 -0.67 4.91
CA PHE A 199 -8.28 -2.09 5.11
C PHE A 199 -7.80 -2.96 3.93
N THR A 200 -7.75 -2.42 2.71
CA THR A 200 -7.13 -3.11 1.56
C THR A 200 -5.62 -3.29 1.78
N GLN A 201 -4.93 -2.27 2.29
CA GLN A 201 -3.51 -2.36 2.63
C GLN A 201 -3.26 -3.34 3.80
N LEU A 202 -4.12 -3.36 4.81
CA LEU A 202 -4.07 -4.37 5.87
C LEU A 202 -4.24 -5.79 5.28
N HIS A 203 -5.19 -5.99 4.37
CA HIS A 203 -5.36 -7.27 3.69
C HIS A 203 -4.05 -7.73 2.99
N LYS A 204 -3.33 -6.85 2.28
CA LYS A 204 -2.03 -7.20 1.68
C LYS A 204 -0.98 -7.64 2.71
N ILE A 205 -0.96 -6.99 3.87
CA ILE A 205 -0.10 -7.41 4.99
C ILE A 205 -0.49 -8.80 5.49
N LEU A 206 -1.79 -9.08 5.62
CA LEU A 206 -2.31 -10.38 6.08
C LEU A 206 -1.98 -11.51 5.09
N GLN A 207 -2.14 -11.27 3.79
CA GLN A 207 -1.76 -12.24 2.75
C GLN A 207 -0.31 -12.67 2.90
N ILE A 208 0.61 -11.72 3.03
CA ILE A 208 2.03 -12.04 3.25
C ILE A 208 2.25 -12.71 4.62
N ALA A 209 1.59 -12.24 5.68
CA ALA A 209 1.74 -12.79 7.03
C ALA A 209 1.33 -14.26 7.14
N PHE A 210 0.36 -14.69 6.33
CA PHE A 210 -0.17 -16.04 6.29
C PHE A 210 0.25 -16.82 5.03
N CYS A 211 1.26 -16.36 4.29
CA CYS A 211 1.80 -17.04 3.09
C CYS A 211 0.74 -17.33 2.00
N TRP A 212 -0.18 -16.40 1.78
CA TRP A 212 -1.20 -16.47 0.74
C TRP A 212 -0.95 -15.50 -0.42
N HIS A 213 -1.71 -15.70 -1.50
CA HIS A 213 -1.44 -15.16 -2.83
C HIS A 213 -2.53 -14.24 -3.37
N ASP A 214 -3.53 -13.91 -2.56
CA ASP A 214 -4.60 -12.98 -2.92
C ASP A 214 -5.39 -13.40 -4.18
N TYR A 215 -5.73 -14.69 -4.26
CA TYR A 215 -6.57 -15.23 -5.34
C TYR A 215 -8.06 -14.97 -5.14
N HIS A 216 -8.48 -14.82 -3.89
CA HIS A 216 -9.89 -14.81 -3.53
C HIS A 216 -10.40 -13.49 -2.95
N LEU A 217 -11.72 -13.35 -2.94
CA LEU A 217 -12.39 -12.22 -2.32
C LEU A 217 -12.18 -12.21 -0.80
N PHE A 218 -12.32 -11.03 -0.22
CA PHE A 218 -12.22 -10.83 1.22
C PHE A 218 -13.16 -9.75 1.74
N ARG A 219 -13.41 -9.79 3.05
CA ARG A 219 -14.14 -8.75 3.76
C ARG A 219 -13.68 -8.60 5.21
N PHE A 220 -13.97 -7.44 5.79
CA PHE A 220 -13.84 -7.21 7.23
C PHE A 220 -15.23 -7.01 7.83
N CYS A 221 -15.49 -7.69 8.95
CA CYS A 221 -16.78 -7.67 9.63
C CYS A 221 -16.63 -7.23 11.09
N PHE A 222 -17.48 -6.30 11.52
CA PHE A 222 -17.49 -5.76 12.88
C PHE A 222 -18.79 -6.14 13.61
N TYR A 223 -18.68 -6.45 14.90
CA TYR A 223 -19.77 -6.97 15.73
C TYR A 223 -19.75 -6.27 17.10
N LYS A 224 -20.85 -5.62 17.50
CA LYS A 224 -20.96 -4.91 18.79
C LYS A 224 -21.04 -5.85 19.99
N GLY A 225 -21.32 -7.13 19.75
CA GLY A 225 -21.52 -8.16 20.76
C GLY A 225 -20.52 -9.31 20.66
N LYS A 226 -21.00 -10.51 21.03
CA LYS A 226 -20.22 -11.73 20.85
C LYS A 226 -20.01 -11.99 19.36
N PHE A 227 -18.83 -12.50 19.08
CA PHE A 227 -18.50 -13.01 17.77
C PHE A 227 -19.12 -14.40 17.68
N ASP A 228 -20.22 -14.55 16.96
CA ASP A 228 -20.80 -15.86 16.68
C ASP A 228 -21.05 -16.03 15.17
N TYR A 229 -21.03 -17.29 14.75
CA TYR A 229 -21.08 -17.69 13.35
C TYR A 229 -22.44 -17.40 12.68
N TYR A 230 -23.50 -17.18 13.46
CA TYR A 230 -24.87 -17.03 12.98
C TYR A 230 -25.38 -15.59 13.07
N THR A 231 -24.59 -14.69 13.66
CA THR A 231 -24.95 -13.29 13.83
C THR A 231 -24.55 -12.51 12.61
N GLU A 232 -25.46 -11.67 12.14
CA GLU A 232 -25.16 -10.71 11.09
C GLU A 232 -24.23 -9.61 11.62
N PRO A 233 -23.16 -9.26 10.88
CA PRO A 233 -22.27 -8.18 11.28
C PRO A 233 -22.98 -6.83 11.30
N ASP A 234 -22.64 -5.99 12.28
CA ASP A 234 -23.11 -4.60 12.36
C ASP A 234 -22.55 -3.75 11.22
N VAL A 235 -21.32 -4.04 10.79
CA VAL A 235 -20.65 -3.35 9.67
C VAL A 235 -19.85 -4.36 8.86
N VAL A 236 -19.97 -4.26 7.54
CA VAL A 236 -19.16 -5.02 6.58
C VAL A 236 -18.38 -4.05 5.71
N LEU A 237 -17.06 -4.27 5.63
CA LEU A 237 -16.19 -3.63 4.66
C LEU A 237 -15.83 -4.65 3.59
N ALA A 238 -16.24 -4.42 2.35
CA ALA A 238 -16.00 -5.34 1.24
C ALA A 238 -14.78 -4.93 0.40
N CYS A 239 -14.10 -5.90 -0.22
CA CYS A 239 -13.18 -5.60 -1.31
C CYS A 239 -13.94 -5.04 -2.52
N ALA A 240 -13.24 -4.28 -3.38
CA ALA A 240 -13.83 -3.84 -4.63
C ALA A 240 -13.75 -4.99 -5.63
N GLU A 241 -14.83 -5.23 -6.36
CA GLU A 241 -14.84 -6.14 -7.50
C GLU A 241 -14.57 -5.34 -8.78
N ASP A 242 -13.58 -5.77 -9.57
CA ASP A 242 -13.27 -5.12 -10.86
C ASP A 242 -14.41 -5.30 -11.90
N TYR A 243 -15.32 -6.25 -11.68
CA TYR A 243 -16.38 -6.65 -12.62
C TYR A 243 -17.80 -6.37 -12.14
N TYR A 244 -17.99 -5.90 -10.91
CA TYR A 244 -19.31 -5.62 -10.35
C TYR A 244 -19.36 -4.18 -9.83
N ASP A 245 -20.42 -3.46 -10.17
CA ASP A 245 -20.68 -2.16 -9.56
C ASP A 245 -21.28 -2.45 -8.17
N PRO A 246 -20.53 -2.23 -7.08
CA PRO A 246 -21.03 -2.54 -5.76
C PRO A 246 -22.30 -1.72 -5.48
N ASP A 247 -23.19 -2.26 -4.64
CA ASP A 247 -24.34 -1.48 -4.15
C ASP A 247 -23.82 -0.13 -3.61
N PRO A 248 -24.47 1.01 -3.92
CA PRO A 248 -24.09 2.33 -3.42
C PRO A 248 -23.83 2.40 -1.90
N ASP A 249 -24.49 1.53 -1.11
CA ASP A 249 -24.33 1.47 0.34
C ASP A 249 -23.14 0.59 0.79
N THR A 250 -22.43 -0.05 -0.15
CA THR A 250 -21.26 -0.88 0.14
C THR A 250 -20.09 -0.02 0.62
N ILE A 251 -19.59 -0.32 1.81
CA ILE A 251 -18.39 0.34 2.34
C ILE A 251 -17.14 -0.37 1.81
N LEU A 252 -16.42 0.28 0.90
CA LEU A 252 -15.26 -0.31 0.24
C LEU A 252 -13.98 -0.16 1.05
N THR A 253 -13.27 -1.27 1.25
CA THR A 253 -12.04 -1.36 2.06
C THR A 253 -10.92 -0.40 1.64
N HIS A 254 -10.84 -0.03 0.37
CA HIS A 254 -9.80 0.87 -0.15
C HIS A 254 -10.04 2.34 0.20
N ASN A 255 -11.25 2.69 0.65
CA ASN A 255 -11.60 4.06 1.05
C ASN A 255 -11.55 4.28 2.56
N ILE A 256 -11.41 3.20 3.34
CA ILE A 256 -11.52 3.22 4.80
C ILE A 256 -10.16 2.92 5.42
N ARG A 257 -9.73 3.80 6.32
CA ARG A 257 -8.50 3.63 7.11
C ARG A 257 -8.76 2.85 8.38
N LEU A 258 -7.72 2.19 8.90
CA LEU A 258 -7.84 1.50 10.20
C LEU A 258 -8.28 2.46 11.30
N SER A 259 -7.73 3.67 11.34
CA SER A 259 -8.08 4.74 12.29
C SER A 259 -9.55 5.19 12.27
N ASP A 260 -10.30 4.90 11.20
CA ASP A 260 -11.72 5.26 11.13
C ASP A 260 -12.56 4.35 12.04
N TYR A 261 -12.08 3.12 12.25
CA TYR A 261 -12.75 2.06 13.02
C TYR A 261 -12.02 1.74 14.32
N LEU A 262 -10.70 1.54 14.29
CA LEU A 262 -9.88 1.32 15.47
C LEU A 262 -9.44 2.68 16.06
N PRO A 263 -9.41 2.86 17.40
CA PRO A 263 -9.71 1.90 18.46
C PRO A 263 -11.19 1.87 18.89
N LYS A 264 -12.12 2.53 18.19
CA LYS A 264 -13.55 2.52 18.58
C LYS A 264 -14.09 1.09 18.62
N TRP A 265 -13.68 0.30 17.64
CA TRP A 265 -13.76 -1.15 17.65
C TRP A 265 -12.44 -1.71 18.18
N GLN A 266 -12.51 -2.70 19.07
CA GLN A 266 -11.31 -3.37 19.61
C GLN A 266 -10.94 -4.61 18.80
N ARG A 267 -11.88 -5.11 17.98
CA ARG A 267 -11.69 -6.32 17.17
C ARG A 267 -12.57 -6.30 15.92
N CYS A 268 -12.16 -7.06 14.91
CA CYS A 268 -12.97 -7.41 13.75
C CYS A 268 -12.63 -8.82 13.26
N MET A 269 -13.49 -9.40 12.42
CA MET A 269 -13.11 -10.57 11.62
C MET A 269 -12.63 -10.12 10.25
N TYR A 270 -11.53 -10.71 9.80
CA TYR A 270 -11.13 -10.74 8.41
C TYR A 270 -11.46 -12.13 7.84
N ASN A 271 -12.29 -12.15 6.80
CA ASN A 271 -12.71 -13.36 6.10
C ASN A 271 -12.08 -13.34 4.71
N TYR A 272 -11.32 -14.38 4.40
CA TYR A 272 -10.63 -14.57 3.14
C TYR A 272 -11.08 -15.87 2.50
N ASP A 273 -11.29 -15.85 1.18
CA ASP A 273 -11.86 -16.96 0.42
C ASP A 273 -13.27 -17.33 0.89
N PHE A 274 -14.28 -16.97 0.11
CA PHE A 274 -15.67 -17.24 0.48
C PHE A 274 -16.07 -18.71 0.24
N GLY A 275 -15.27 -19.48 -0.49
CA GLY A 275 -15.40 -20.92 -0.63
C GLY A 275 -14.86 -21.63 0.61
N ASP A 276 -13.56 -21.48 0.87
CA ASP A 276 -12.88 -22.14 1.99
C ASP A 276 -13.16 -21.49 3.35
N ASN A 277 -13.61 -20.24 3.35
CA ASN A 277 -14.08 -19.48 4.50
C ASN A 277 -13.02 -19.31 5.59
N TRP A 278 -11.82 -18.85 5.22
CA TRP A 278 -10.73 -18.62 6.17
C TRP A 278 -11.01 -17.41 7.06
N ARG A 279 -11.27 -17.67 8.34
CA ARG A 279 -11.63 -16.63 9.32
C ARG A 279 -10.47 -16.27 10.22
N HIS A 280 -10.19 -14.98 10.30
CA HIS A 280 -9.20 -14.42 11.19
C HIS A 280 -9.87 -13.49 12.15
N ILE A 281 -9.60 -13.65 13.44
CA ILE A 281 -9.95 -12.66 14.44
C ILE A 281 -8.77 -11.72 14.59
N ILE A 282 -9.01 -10.43 14.31
CA ILE A 282 -8.03 -9.36 14.45
C ILE A 282 -8.40 -8.57 15.70
N GLU A 283 -7.46 -8.48 16.63
CA GLU A 283 -7.63 -7.74 17.88
C GLU A 283 -6.58 -6.64 17.98
N LEU A 284 -7.03 -5.42 18.26
CA LEU A 284 -6.14 -4.32 18.60
C LEU A 284 -5.62 -4.54 20.02
N THR A 285 -4.32 -4.77 20.15
CA THR A 285 -3.70 -5.06 21.45
C THR A 285 -2.99 -3.85 22.05
N LYS A 286 -2.47 -2.95 21.20
CA LYS A 286 -1.79 -1.73 21.65
C LYS A 286 -1.88 -0.62 20.63
N VAL A 287 -1.98 0.61 21.12
CA VAL A 287 -1.83 1.85 20.35
C VAL A 287 -0.53 2.52 20.78
N HIS A 288 0.31 2.92 19.82
CA HIS A 288 1.49 3.73 20.07
C HIS A 288 1.30 5.08 19.39
N GLU A 289 1.37 6.14 20.19
CA GLU A 289 1.41 7.50 19.65
C GLU A 289 2.85 7.88 19.31
N ASN A 290 3.03 8.65 18.23
CA ASN A 290 4.33 9.17 17.80
C ASN A 290 5.40 8.09 17.56
N TYR A 291 5.02 6.95 16.96
CA TYR A 291 5.96 5.90 16.61
C TYR A 291 6.87 6.34 15.46
N GLU A 292 8.18 6.22 15.66
CA GLU A 292 9.22 6.66 14.70
C GLU A 292 9.92 5.50 13.98
N GLY A 293 9.60 4.24 14.34
CA GLY A 293 10.20 3.05 13.76
C GLY A 293 9.61 2.67 12.39
N GLU A 294 10.26 1.72 11.71
CA GLU A 294 9.75 1.18 10.45
C GLU A 294 8.45 0.41 10.66
N MET A 295 7.54 0.49 9.70
CA MET A 295 6.31 -0.30 9.63
C MET A 295 5.95 -0.61 8.17
N PRO A 296 5.25 -1.73 7.90
CA PRO A 296 4.74 -2.71 8.88
C PRO A 296 5.83 -3.67 9.40
N LEU A 297 5.59 -4.27 10.58
CA LEU A 297 6.50 -5.23 11.21
C LEU A 297 5.75 -6.49 11.66
N LEU A 298 6.42 -7.64 11.54
CA LEU A 298 6.05 -8.85 12.28
C LEU A 298 6.75 -8.83 13.64
N LEU A 299 5.98 -8.83 14.73
CA LEU A 299 6.50 -8.81 16.10
C LEU A 299 6.71 -10.23 16.65
N SER A 300 5.76 -11.12 16.37
CA SER A 300 5.83 -12.54 16.70
C SER A 300 4.89 -13.34 15.79
N GLY A 301 5.08 -14.66 15.74
CA GLY A 301 4.14 -15.54 15.04
C GLY A 301 4.37 -17.00 15.38
N SER A 302 3.34 -17.82 15.20
CA SER A 302 3.38 -19.26 15.42
C SER A 302 2.30 -19.97 14.59
N GLY A 303 2.53 -21.25 14.31
CA GLY A 303 1.60 -22.08 13.54
C GLY A 303 1.63 -21.80 12.04
N ASP A 304 1.52 -22.88 11.27
CA ASP A 304 1.45 -22.84 9.82
C ASP A 304 0.06 -22.39 9.36
N ALA A 305 0.03 -21.61 8.29
CA ALA A 305 -1.18 -21.29 7.57
C ALA A 305 -1.46 -22.39 6.52
N PRO A 306 -2.74 -22.61 6.15
CA PRO A 306 -3.09 -23.58 5.12
C PRO A 306 -2.58 -23.14 3.72
N PRO A 307 -2.28 -24.09 2.81
CA PRO A 307 -2.14 -23.81 1.39
C PRO A 307 -3.38 -23.10 0.83
N GLU A 308 -3.21 -22.33 -0.24
CA GLU A 308 -4.35 -21.86 -1.05
C GLU A 308 -5.15 -23.07 -1.56
N ASP A 309 -6.47 -22.92 -1.65
CA ASP A 309 -7.39 -23.91 -2.22
C ASP A 309 -7.35 -25.31 -1.57
N VAL A 310 -6.92 -25.44 -0.31
CA VAL A 310 -6.84 -26.74 0.38
C VAL A 310 -8.22 -27.29 0.79
N GLY A 311 -9.31 -26.53 0.60
CA GLY A 311 -10.67 -26.99 0.90
C GLY A 311 -11.12 -26.67 2.33
N GLY A 312 -10.72 -25.50 2.82
CA GLY A 312 -11.12 -24.98 4.12
C GLY A 312 -10.53 -25.73 5.31
N PRO A 313 -11.00 -25.45 6.54
CA PRO A 313 -10.40 -25.99 7.76
C PRO A 313 -10.29 -27.52 7.81
N PHE A 314 -11.26 -28.24 7.25
CA PHE A 314 -11.23 -29.72 7.19
C PHE A 314 -10.16 -30.22 6.22
N GLY A 315 -10.08 -29.65 5.01
CA GLY A 315 -9.05 -30.02 4.04
C GLY A 315 -7.64 -29.73 4.56
N PHE A 316 -7.46 -28.67 5.35
CA PHE A 316 -6.17 -28.43 6.01
C PHE A 316 -5.82 -29.46 7.09
N GLU A 317 -6.81 -30.02 7.80
CA GLU A 317 -6.54 -31.11 8.75
C GLU A 317 -6.12 -32.39 8.06
N GLU A 318 -6.79 -32.75 6.98
CA GLU A 318 -6.41 -33.87 6.11
C GLU A 318 -4.99 -33.65 5.56
N PHE A 319 -4.72 -32.48 4.98
CA PHE A 319 -3.39 -32.10 4.51
C PHE A 319 -2.31 -32.32 5.58
N LYS A 320 -2.51 -31.80 6.80
CA LYS A 320 -1.55 -31.97 7.92
C LYS A 320 -1.33 -33.44 8.26
N GLN A 321 -2.37 -34.26 8.26
CA GLN A 321 -2.29 -35.68 8.57
C GLN A 321 -1.49 -36.43 7.50
N THR A 322 -1.78 -36.17 6.22
CA THR A 322 -1.11 -36.78 5.07
C THR A 322 0.38 -36.43 5.07
N ILE A 323 0.75 -35.15 5.19
CA ILE A 323 2.17 -34.73 5.14
C ILE A 323 2.97 -35.14 6.40
N ALA A 324 2.31 -35.48 7.50
CA ALA A 324 2.97 -35.99 8.70
C ALA A 324 3.38 -37.47 8.57
N ASN A 325 2.85 -38.19 7.57
CA ASN A 325 3.10 -39.60 7.34
C ASN A 325 3.70 -39.86 5.95
N PRO A 326 5.04 -39.91 5.80
CA PRO A 326 5.70 -40.24 4.53
C PRO A 326 5.39 -41.62 3.95
N LYS A 327 4.63 -42.47 4.67
CA LYS A 327 4.17 -43.78 4.19
C LYS A 327 2.71 -43.75 3.72
N ASP A 328 2.04 -42.60 3.82
CA ASP A 328 0.71 -42.43 3.27
C ASP A 328 0.77 -42.53 1.75
N ASP A 329 -0.19 -43.22 1.13
CA ASP A 329 -0.23 -43.39 -0.32
C ASP A 329 -0.41 -42.05 -1.05
N GLU A 330 -0.98 -41.04 -0.39
CA GLU A 330 -1.21 -39.71 -0.95
C GLU A 330 -0.09 -38.71 -0.64
N TYR A 331 0.92 -39.08 0.16
CA TYR A 331 1.98 -38.17 0.63
C TYR A 331 2.67 -37.42 -0.52
N GLU A 332 3.20 -38.14 -1.51
CA GLU A 332 3.96 -37.55 -2.62
C GLU A 332 3.10 -36.62 -3.48
N SER A 333 1.85 -37.01 -3.76
CA SER A 333 0.91 -36.15 -4.50
C SER A 333 0.53 -34.90 -3.71
N MET A 334 0.33 -35.02 -2.40
CA MET A 334 -0.05 -33.90 -1.54
C MET A 334 1.07 -32.88 -1.40
N ILE A 335 2.32 -33.34 -1.24
CA ILE A 335 3.51 -32.46 -1.24
C ILE A 335 3.66 -31.76 -2.59
N ALA A 336 3.59 -32.49 -3.71
CA ALA A 336 3.72 -31.89 -5.04
C ALA A 336 2.62 -30.85 -5.32
N TRP A 337 1.38 -31.10 -4.87
CA TRP A 337 0.29 -30.14 -4.97
C TRP A 337 0.56 -28.89 -4.12
N ALA A 338 0.97 -29.05 -2.86
CA ALA A 338 1.26 -27.93 -1.96
C ALA A 338 2.44 -27.08 -2.46
N GLU A 339 3.49 -27.69 -3.02
CA GLU A 339 4.58 -26.98 -3.69
C GLU A 339 4.08 -26.19 -4.91
N GLY A 340 3.14 -26.74 -5.67
CA GLY A 340 2.46 -26.04 -6.77
C GLY A 340 1.65 -24.82 -6.31
N GLN A 341 1.13 -24.85 -5.08
CA GLN A 341 0.49 -23.71 -4.41
C GLN A 341 1.48 -22.76 -3.74
N TRP A 342 2.80 -22.98 -3.91
CA TRP A 342 3.87 -22.22 -3.25
C TRP A 342 3.78 -22.24 -1.71
N TRP A 343 3.12 -23.25 -1.16
CA TRP A 343 2.97 -23.39 0.29
C TRP A 343 4.32 -23.67 0.93
N LYS A 344 4.51 -23.10 2.12
CA LYS A 344 5.68 -23.35 2.96
C LYS A 344 5.31 -23.26 4.44
N PRO A 345 5.98 -24.03 5.31
CA PRO A 345 5.87 -23.84 6.74
C PRO A 345 6.19 -22.40 7.14
N PHE A 346 5.58 -21.94 8.22
CA PHE A 346 5.80 -20.59 8.72
C PHE A 346 7.26 -20.38 9.12
N ASN A 347 7.89 -19.40 8.48
CA ASN A 347 9.22 -18.93 8.81
C ASN A 347 9.14 -17.45 9.21
N PHE A 348 9.51 -17.14 10.45
CA PHE A 348 9.43 -15.78 10.98
C PHE A 348 10.30 -14.81 10.18
N ASP A 349 11.56 -15.14 9.92
CA ASP A 349 12.53 -14.23 9.27
C ASP A 349 12.13 -13.92 7.83
N ASP A 350 11.69 -14.93 7.07
CA ASP A 350 11.22 -14.75 5.70
C ASP A 350 9.93 -13.92 5.65
N THR A 351 8.98 -14.21 6.56
CA THR A 351 7.72 -13.47 6.65
C THR A 351 7.97 -12.02 7.06
N ALA A 352 8.83 -11.79 8.06
CA ALA A 352 9.20 -10.46 8.53
C ALA A 352 9.91 -9.66 7.43
N ARG A 353 10.79 -10.29 6.64
CA ARG A 353 11.46 -9.66 5.49
C ARG A 353 10.44 -9.23 4.43
N ASN A 354 9.47 -10.07 4.11
CA ASN A 354 8.49 -9.80 3.06
C ASN A 354 7.43 -8.79 3.50
N ILE A 355 6.97 -8.84 4.75
CA ILE A 355 5.95 -7.91 5.29
C ILE A 355 6.40 -6.46 5.14
N LYS A 356 7.70 -6.16 5.27
CA LYS A 356 8.22 -4.80 5.08
C LYS A 356 7.75 -4.20 3.76
N PHE A 357 7.66 -5.00 2.68
CA PHE A 357 7.28 -4.54 1.35
C PHE A 357 5.77 -4.61 1.08
N ALA A 358 4.94 -4.98 2.05
CA ALA A 358 3.51 -5.22 1.84
C ALA A 358 2.70 -3.98 1.40
N LEU A 359 3.22 -2.78 1.64
CA LEU A 359 2.55 -1.52 1.30
C LEU A 359 2.98 -0.93 -0.05
N TRP A 360 3.97 -1.53 -0.73
CA TRP A 360 4.53 -1.02 -2.00
C TRP A 360 4.81 -2.09 -3.04
#